data_AF-A0A7C4ADB3-F1
#
_entry.id   AF-A0A7C4ADB3-F1
#
_cell.length_a   1.000
_cell.length_b   1.000
_cell.length_c   1.000
_cell.angle_alpha   90.00
_cell.angle_beta   90.00
_cell.angle_gamma   90.00
#
_symmetry.space_group_name_H-M   'P 1'
#
loop_
_entity.id
_entity.type
_entity.pdbx_description
1 polymer ?
#
loop_
_entity_poly.entity_id
_entity_poly.type
_entity_poly.pdbx_seq_one_letter_code
_entity_poly.pdbx_strand_id
1 'polypeptide(L)'
;MKVAIVWCSSATYNKRLVAPAMPWVRTSRADARAAALADRHYSRKTVGAAQFVPPGRCLVLLTEAADALWVSSWPYTQYVKHAWAGAWLCSLFRNESAYLSSDLIRWAVSATCFLWGPAPEQGIITFVDTTKVRKKRDWGRCYRRAGWQQVGYTRNGLVVLQQRPCDMPAPVPACGVQLPLLPAVQEMKVRC
;
A
#
# COMPACT_ATOMS: atom_id res chain seq x y z
N MET A 1 23.02 -55.36 4.07
CA MET A 1 22.58 -53.96 4.22
C MET A 1 23.14 -53.15 3.05
N LYS A 2 22.30 -52.75 2.10
CA LYS A 2 22.63 -51.79 1.03
C LYS A 2 21.48 -50.79 1.00
N VAL A 3 21.74 -49.55 1.40
CA VAL A 3 20.77 -48.46 1.40
C VAL A 3 20.73 -47.90 -0.02
N ALA A 4 19.61 -48.09 -0.72
CA ALA A 4 19.32 -47.43 -1.98
C ALA A 4 18.77 -46.03 -1.69
N ILE A 5 19.54 -44.99 -2.04
CA ILE A 5 19.07 -43.61 -2.00
C ILE A 5 18.35 -43.36 -3.33
N VAL A 6 17.03 -43.27 -3.26
CA VAL A 6 16.15 -42.87 -4.36
C VAL A 6 16.35 -41.37 -4.59
N TRP A 7 16.84 -41.00 -5.78
CA TRP A 7 16.84 -39.62 -6.25
C TRP A 7 15.44 -39.25 -6.74
N CYS A 8 14.69 -38.47 -5.96
CA CYS A 8 13.48 -37.81 -6.43
C CYS A 8 13.87 -36.46 -7.07
N SER A 9 13.89 -36.43 -8.40
CA SER A 9 14.11 -35.23 -9.20
C SER A 9 12.78 -34.49 -9.42
N SER A 10 12.64 -33.29 -8.84
CA SER A 10 11.85 -32.19 -9.43
C SER A 10 11.84 -30.96 -8.53
N ALA A 11 12.79 -30.04 -8.74
CA ALA A 11 12.64 -28.62 -8.36
C ALA A 11 13.74 -27.75 -8.99
N THR A 12 13.63 -27.43 -10.27
CA THR A 12 14.34 -26.28 -10.85
C THR A 12 13.34 -25.16 -11.15
N TYR A 13 12.69 -24.63 -10.09
CA TYR A 13 12.15 -23.28 -10.16
C TYR A 13 13.29 -22.32 -9.87
N ASN A 14 13.94 -21.86 -10.94
CA ASN A 14 15.06 -20.93 -10.91
C ASN A 14 14.58 -19.55 -10.41
N LYS A 15 14.54 -19.38 -9.09
CA LYS A 15 14.35 -18.09 -8.43
C LYS A 15 15.59 -17.25 -8.69
N ARG A 16 15.62 -16.50 -9.79
CA ARG A 16 16.57 -15.39 -9.92
C ARG A 16 16.35 -14.47 -8.72
N LEU A 17 17.35 -14.42 -7.85
CA LEU A 17 17.48 -13.56 -6.68
C LEU A 17 17.72 -12.11 -7.12
N VAL A 18 16.79 -11.53 -7.87
CA VAL A 18 16.72 -10.07 -7.96
C VAL A 18 15.89 -9.66 -6.75
N ALA A 19 16.54 -9.05 -5.75
CA ALA A 19 15.81 -8.33 -4.71
C ALA A 19 14.83 -7.40 -5.45
N PRO A 20 13.52 -7.54 -5.28
CA PRO A 20 12.61 -6.85 -6.16
C PRO A 20 12.79 -5.35 -5.98
N ALA A 21 13.18 -4.68 -7.08
CA ALA A 21 13.35 -3.25 -7.11
C ALA A 21 12.00 -2.56 -6.90
N MET A 22 12.05 -1.32 -6.41
CA MET A 22 10.87 -0.47 -6.20
C MET A 22 9.97 -0.46 -7.46
N PRO A 23 8.79 -1.11 -7.44
CA PRO A 23 7.99 -1.29 -8.66
C PRO A 23 7.01 -0.14 -8.93
N TRP A 24 6.88 0.78 -7.97
CA TRP A 24 5.95 1.90 -8.06
C TRP A 24 6.55 3.07 -8.82
N VAL A 25 5.79 3.58 -9.78
CA VAL A 25 6.00 4.87 -10.44
C VAL A 25 4.99 5.86 -9.88
N ARG A 26 5.45 7.03 -9.45
CA ARG A 26 4.55 8.11 -9.05
C ARG A 26 3.81 8.64 -10.28
N THR A 27 2.49 8.78 -10.15
CA THR A 27 1.65 9.37 -11.20
C THR A 27 0.62 10.35 -10.62
N SER A 28 -0.31 10.80 -11.46
CA SER A 28 -1.37 11.74 -11.14
C SER A 28 -2.71 11.03 -10.89
N ARG A 29 -3.57 11.66 -10.07
CA ARG A 29 -4.98 11.26 -9.89
C ARG A 29 -5.85 11.40 -11.15
N ALA A 30 -5.29 11.93 -12.22
CA ALA A 30 -5.91 12.06 -13.54
C ALA A 30 -5.23 11.17 -14.61
N ASP A 31 -4.30 10.28 -14.24
CA ASP A 31 -3.74 9.31 -15.18
C ASP A 31 -4.83 8.32 -15.61
N ALA A 32 -5.13 8.28 -16.91
CA ALA A 32 -6.18 7.44 -17.47
C ALA A 32 -5.96 5.95 -17.22
N ARG A 33 -4.70 5.49 -17.17
CA ARG A 33 -4.37 4.08 -16.88
C ARG A 33 -4.68 3.73 -15.44
N ALA A 34 -4.36 4.64 -14.51
CA ALA A 34 -4.71 4.49 -13.10
C ALA A 34 -6.24 4.59 -12.89
N ALA A 35 -6.92 5.49 -13.60
CA ALA A 35 -8.37 5.61 -13.56
C ALA A 35 -9.07 4.30 -14.00
N ALA A 36 -8.57 3.64 -15.04
CA ALA A 36 -9.09 2.36 -15.51
C ALA A 36 -8.96 1.25 -14.44
N LEU A 37 -7.83 1.17 -13.71
CA LEU A 37 -7.70 0.25 -12.57
C LEU A 37 -8.64 0.63 -11.42
N ALA A 38 -8.75 1.92 -11.12
CA ALA A 38 -9.63 2.41 -10.07
C ALA A 38 -11.11 2.13 -10.36
N ASP A 39 -11.54 2.16 -11.63
CA ASP A 39 -12.89 1.80 -12.06
C ASP A 39 -13.29 0.36 -11.67
N ARG A 40 -12.31 -0.52 -11.52
CA ARG A 40 -12.53 -1.92 -11.12
C ARG A 40 -12.45 -2.14 -9.60
N HIS A 41 -12.25 -1.09 -8.81
CA HIS A 41 -12.16 -1.17 -7.35
C HIS A 41 -13.51 -0.85 -6.69
N TYR A 42 -13.89 -1.59 -5.65
CA TYR A 42 -15.21 -1.47 -5.01
C TYR A 42 -15.45 -0.12 -4.31
N SER A 43 -14.39 0.63 -4.01
CA SER A 43 -14.51 1.99 -3.43
C SER A 43 -14.83 3.07 -4.46
N ARG A 44 -14.84 2.74 -5.76
CA ARG A 44 -15.12 3.69 -6.83
C ARG A 44 -16.56 4.19 -6.74
N LYS A 45 -16.74 5.51 -6.69
CA LYS A 45 -18.07 6.15 -6.67
C LYS A 45 -18.65 6.39 -8.06
N THR A 46 -17.84 6.90 -8.98
CA THR A 46 -18.27 7.26 -10.34
C THR A 46 -17.31 6.63 -11.34
N VAL A 47 -17.74 5.54 -11.96
CA VAL A 47 -16.98 4.82 -12.99
C VAL A 47 -16.81 5.71 -14.22
N GLY A 48 -15.61 5.72 -14.83
CA GLY A 48 -15.31 6.51 -16.03
C GLY A 48 -14.99 7.99 -15.77
N ALA A 49 -15.12 8.48 -14.53
CA ALA A 49 -14.68 9.83 -14.19
C ALA A 49 -13.16 9.99 -14.38
N ALA A 50 -12.74 11.15 -14.90
CA ALA A 50 -11.33 11.44 -15.19
C ALA A 50 -10.46 11.46 -13.93
N GLN A 51 -11.02 11.86 -12.78
CA GLN A 51 -10.34 11.83 -11.49
C GLN A 51 -11.00 10.79 -10.59
N PHE A 52 -10.18 9.98 -9.92
CA PHE A 52 -10.64 8.88 -9.06
C PHE A 52 -10.30 9.07 -7.58
N VAL A 53 -9.66 10.20 -7.23
CA VAL A 53 -9.29 10.57 -5.86
C VAL A 53 -9.75 12.01 -5.60
N PRO A 54 -10.37 12.31 -4.44
CA PRO A 54 -10.67 13.68 -4.05
C PRO A 54 -9.43 14.59 -4.14
N PRO A 55 -9.60 15.88 -4.47
CA PRO A 55 -8.50 16.83 -4.45
C PRO A 55 -7.91 16.96 -3.04
N GLY A 56 -6.61 17.24 -2.97
CA GLY A 56 -5.89 17.42 -1.71
C GLY A 56 -4.57 16.65 -1.68
N ARG A 57 -4.06 16.40 -0.46
CA ARG A 57 -2.82 15.66 -0.24
C ARG A 57 -3.05 14.19 -0.56
N CYS A 58 -2.69 13.80 -1.78
CA CYS A 58 -2.71 12.40 -2.22
C CYS A 58 -1.40 12.02 -2.91
N LEU A 59 -1.06 10.75 -2.80
CA LEU A 59 0.01 10.08 -3.52
C LEU A 59 -0.61 8.95 -4.33
N VAL A 60 -0.42 8.99 -5.65
CA VAL A 60 -0.86 7.94 -6.57
C VAL A 60 0.37 7.22 -7.09
N LEU A 61 0.38 5.90 -6.92
CA LEU A 61 1.44 5.01 -7.35
C LEU A 61 0.86 3.97 -8.30
N LEU A 62 1.49 3.82 -9.47
CA LEU A 62 1.10 2.89 -10.51
C LEU A 62 2.33 2.07 -10.91
N THR A 63 2.18 0.76 -11.11
CA THR A 63 3.24 -0.03 -11.74
C THR A 63 3.43 0.40 -13.20
N GLU A 64 4.62 0.18 -13.75
CA GLU A 64 4.91 0.54 -15.14
C GLU A 64 3.93 -0.13 -16.13
N ALA A 65 3.62 -1.41 -15.89
CA ALA A 65 2.65 -2.19 -16.66
C ALA A 65 1.18 -1.78 -16.43
N ALA A 66 0.91 -0.81 -15.55
CA ALA A 66 -0.43 -0.36 -15.19
C ALA A 66 -1.38 -1.48 -14.74
N ASP A 67 -0.83 -2.44 -13.98
CA ASP A 67 -1.51 -3.62 -13.46
C ASP A 67 -1.60 -3.65 -11.92
N ALA A 68 -1.00 -2.68 -11.22
CA ALA A 68 -1.27 -2.42 -9.81
C ALA A 68 -1.33 -0.93 -9.53
N LEU A 69 -2.21 -0.55 -8.59
CA LEU A 69 -2.50 0.82 -8.19
C LEU A 69 -2.56 0.94 -6.68
N TRP A 70 -1.89 1.94 -6.14
CA TRP A 70 -1.96 2.34 -4.74
C TRP A 70 -2.26 3.84 -4.63
N VAL A 71 -3.13 4.20 -3.68
CA VAL A 71 -3.44 5.60 -3.38
C VAL A 71 -3.40 5.84 -1.88
N SER A 72 -2.44 6.66 -1.45
CA SER A 72 -2.46 7.26 -0.12
C SER A 72 -3.10 8.64 -0.15
N SER A 73 -3.87 8.98 0.88
CA SER A 73 -4.36 10.34 1.11
C SER A 73 -4.12 10.79 2.56
N TRP A 74 -3.96 12.08 2.76
CA TRP A 74 -3.78 12.68 4.08
C TRP A 74 -4.78 13.82 4.29
N PRO A 75 -6.04 13.49 4.64
CA PRO A 75 -7.06 14.50 4.88
C PRO A 75 -6.70 15.37 6.08
N TYR A 76 -7.18 16.62 6.10
CA TYR A 76 -7.08 17.44 7.30
C TYR A 76 -7.99 16.88 8.39
N THR A 77 -7.51 16.89 9.63
CA THR A 77 -8.18 16.29 10.79
C THR A 77 -9.59 16.83 11.00
N GLN A 78 -9.82 18.13 10.77
CA GLN A 78 -11.14 18.75 10.91
C GLN A 78 -12.21 18.20 9.95
N TYR A 79 -11.81 17.48 8.89
CA TYR A 79 -12.74 16.87 7.93
C TYR A 79 -12.87 15.35 8.10
N VAL A 80 -12.20 14.77 9.10
CA VAL A 80 -12.26 13.33 9.39
C VAL A 80 -13.38 13.04 10.38
N LYS A 81 -14.30 12.14 9.99
CA LYS A 81 -15.45 11.71 10.82
C LYS A 81 -15.30 10.29 11.41
N HIS A 82 -14.09 9.73 11.40
CA HIS A 82 -13.80 8.41 11.96
C HIS A 82 -12.82 8.51 13.15
N ALA A 83 -12.77 7.46 13.97
CA ALA A 83 -11.99 7.40 15.22
C ALA A 83 -10.45 7.48 15.06
N TRP A 84 -9.96 7.69 13.85
CA TRP A 84 -8.53 7.69 13.49
C TRP A 84 -8.14 9.00 12.79
N ALA A 85 -8.68 10.12 13.28
CA ALA A 85 -8.30 11.44 12.80
C ALA A 85 -6.78 11.63 12.93
N GLY A 86 -6.16 12.16 11.88
CA GLY A 86 -4.71 12.42 11.83
C GLY A 86 -3.89 11.31 11.18
N ALA A 87 -4.46 10.12 10.98
CA ALA A 87 -3.81 9.05 10.22
C ALA A 87 -3.68 9.41 8.73
N TRP A 88 -2.64 8.88 8.09
CA TRP A 88 -2.67 8.67 6.65
C TRP A 88 -3.70 7.60 6.30
N LEU A 89 -4.26 7.66 5.09
CA LEU A 89 -5.22 6.70 4.57
C LEU A 89 -4.65 6.00 3.34
N CYS A 90 -4.63 4.68 3.33
CA CYS A 90 -4.66 3.91 2.08
C CYS A 90 -6.11 3.86 1.60
N SER A 91 -6.42 4.76 0.68
CA SER A 91 -7.78 4.99 0.15
C SER A 91 -8.16 4.04 -1.00
N LEU A 92 -7.17 3.51 -1.71
CA LEU A 92 -7.37 2.54 -2.79
C LEU A 92 -6.12 1.68 -2.93
N PHE A 93 -6.31 0.36 -2.99
CA PHE A 93 -5.26 -0.57 -3.40
C PHE A 93 -5.86 -1.65 -4.29
N ARG A 94 -5.29 -1.83 -5.48
CA ARG A 94 -5.65 -2.90 -6.40
C ARG A 94 -4.40 -3.52 -6.99
N ASN A 95 -4.36 -4.84 -7.05
CA ASN A 95 -3.27 -5.60 -7.65
C ASN A 95 -3.84 -6.64 -8.63
N GLU A 96 -3.54 -6.47 -9.90
CA GLU A 96 -3.78 -7.43 -11.00
C GLU A 96 -2.45 -7.97 -11.57
N SER A 97 -1.31 -7.54 -11.00
CA SER A 97 0.03 -7.95 -11.41
C SER A 97 0.46 -9.30 -10.81
N ALA A 98 1.63 -9.79 -11.23
CA ALA A 98 2.29 -10.95 -10.65
C ALA A 98 3.01 -10.66 -9.30
N TYR A 99 3.16 -9.38 -8.92
CA TYR A 99 3.82 -9.04 -7.65
C TYR A 99 2.99 -9.52 -6.46
N LEU A 100 3.68 -9.92 -5.39
CA LEU A 100 3.03 -10.22 -4.13
C LEU A 100 2.42 -8.95 -3.54
N SER A 101 1.12 -8.94 -3.29
CA SER A 101 0.41 -7.76 -2.76
C SER A 101 1.01 -7.23 -1.45
N SER A 102 1.52 -8.09 -0.56
CA SER A 102 2.15 -7.62 0.67
C SER A 102 3.44 -6.84 0.42
N ASP A 103 4.19 -7.20 -0.62
CA ASP A 103 5.44 -6.53 -0.96
C ASP A 103 5.15 -5.17 -1.59
N LEU A 104 4.16 -5.13 -2.51
CA LEU A 104 3.60 -3.89 -3.05
C LEU A 104 3.15 -2.91 -1.95
N ILE A 105 2.44 -3.41 -0.92
CA ILE A 105 2.01 -2.58 0.22
C ILE A 105 3.22 -2.02 0.98
N ARG A 106 4.24 -2.84 1.27
CA ARG A 106 5.44 -2.36 1.98
C ARG A 106 6.17 -1.29 1.18
N TRP A 107 6.40 -1.48 -0.11
CA TRP A 107 7.01 -0.45 -0.95
C TRP A 107 6.15 0.80 -1.04
N ALA A 108 4.83 0.67 -1.11
CA ALA A 108 3.94 1.82 -1.18
C ALA A 108 4.05 2.67 0.09
N VAL A 109 4.04 2.05 1.27
CA VAL A 109 4.22 2.75 2.55
C VAL A 109 5.61 3.39 2.64
N SER A 110 6.65 2.69 2.18
CA SER A 110 8.02 3.23 2.09
C SER A 110 8.08 4.51 1.23
N ALA A 111 7.43 4.52 0.06
CA ALA A 111 7.33 5.69 -0.80
C ALA A 111 6.50 6.81 -0.19
N THR A 112 5.43 6.47 0.55
CA THR A 112 4.64 7.45 1.30
C THR A 112 5.47 8.13 2.39
N CYS A 113 6.24 7.37 3.18
CA CYS A 113 7.17 7.91 4.17
C CYS A 113 8.25 8.78 3.54
N PHE A 114 8.78 8.38 2.38
CA PHE A 114 9.75 9.21 1.67
C PHE A 114 9.16 10.56 1.26
N LEU A 115 7.94 10.56 0.70
CA LEU A 115 7.32 11.77 0.17
C LEU A 115 6.79 12.72 1.25
N TRP A 116 6.20 12.17 2.32
CA TRP A 116 5.52 12.96 3.36
C TRP A 116 6.34 13.11 4.64
N GLY A 117 7.51 12.47 4.73
CA GLY A 117 8.38 12.53 5.90
C GLY A 117 7.90 11.62 7.03
N PRO A 118 8.21 11.96 8.30
CA PRO A 118 7.80 11.17 9.45
C PRO A 118 6.28 10.94 9.48
N ALA A 119 5.88 9.68 9.67
CA ALA A 119 4.48 9.33 9.77
C ALA A 119 3.84 9.96 11.03
N PRO A 120 2.55 10.34 10.97
CA PRO A 120 1.82 10.79 12.15
C PRO A 120 1.73 9.65 13.19
N GLU A 121 1.41 9.97 14.44
CA GLU A 121 1.32 8.98 15.53
C GLU A 121 0.36 7.82 15.21
N GLN A 122 -0.74 8.12 14.52
CA GLN A 122 -1.72 7.14 14.07
C GLN A 122 -1.24 6.30 12.87
N GLY A 123 -0.07 6.61 12.32
CA GLY A 123 0.51 5.95 11.16
C GLY A 123 -0.40 6.03 9.93
N ILE A 124 -0.60 4.88 9.28
CA ILE A 124 -1.48 4.73 8.12
C ILE A 124 -2.57 3.70 8.40
N ILE A 125 -3.80 3.97 7.94
CA ILE A 125 -4.94 3.07 8.06
C ILE A 125 -5.59 2.76 6.71
N THR A 126 -6.37 1.69 6.67
CA THR A 126 -7.26 1.37 5.54
C THR A 126 -8.55 0.75 6.05
N PHE A 127 -9.61 0.89 5.26
CA PHE A 127 -10.92 0.32 5.55
C PHE A 127 -11.24 -0.76 4.52
N VAL A 128 -11.53 -1.97 5.02
CA VAL A 128 -11.82 -3.13 4.20
C VAL A 128 -13.30 -3.48 4.33
N ASP A 129 -14.01 -3.44 3.19
CA ASP A 129 -15.38 -3.94 3.09
C ASP A 129 -15.34 -5.46 2.91
N THR A 130 -15.71 -6.19 3.96
CA THR A 130 -15.68 -7.65 4.00
C THR A 130 -16.71 -8.29 3.07
N THR A 131 -17.71 -7.52 2.61
CA THR A 131 -18.75 -7.97 1.67
C THR A 131 -18.30 -7.88 0.21
N LYS A 132 -17.24 -7.11 -0.07
CA LYS A 132 -16.70 -6.85 -1.42
C LYS A 132 -15.38 -7.56 -1.71
N VAL A 133 -14.88 -8.35 -0.76
CA VAL A 133 -13.64 -9.13 -0.92
C VAL A 133 -13.91 -10.62 -0.76
N ARG A 134 -13.08 -11.44 -1.40
CA ARG A 134 -13.15 -12.89 -1.24
C ARG A 134 -12.99 -13.27 0.24
N LYS A 135 -13.90 -14.10 0.75
CA LYS A 135 -13.80 -14.65 2.11
C LYS A 135 -12.45 -15.34 2.32
N LYS A 136 -11.79 -14.99 3.42
CA LYS A 136 -10.54 -15.59 3.90
C LYS A 136 -10.64 -15.77 5.41
N ARG A 137 -9.74 -16.56 6.00
CA ARG A 137 -9.64 -16.70 7.47
C ARG A 137 -9.46 -15.34 8.16
N ASP A 138 -8.63 -14.47 7.58
CA ASP A 138 -8.37 -13.13 8.10
C ASP A 138 -8.63 -12.09 7.00
N TRP A 139 -9.43 -11.07 7.31
CA TRP A 139 -9.68 -9.95 6.41
C TRP A 139 -8.41 -9.11 6.19
N GLY A 140 -8.20 -8.67 4.95
CA GLY A 140 -7.02 -7.89 4.55
C GLY A 140 -5.69 -8.62 4.80
N ARG A 141 -5.64 -9.95 4.57
CA ARG A 141 -4.43 -10.76 4.77
C ARG A 141 -3.15 -10.19 4.14
N CYS A 142 -3.24 -9.53 2.98
CA CYS A 142 -2.07 -8.89 2.36
C CYS A 142 -1.51 -7.76 3.22
N TYR A 143 -2.37 -6.90 3.78
CA TYR A 143 -1.98 -5.87 4.74
C TYR A 143 -1.38 -6.48 6.01
N ARG A 144 -2.02 -7.51 6.56
CA ARG A 144 -1.49 -8.21 7.75
C ARG A 144 -0.08 -8.78 7.51
N ARG A 145 0.14 -9.37 6.34
CA ARG A 145 1.49 -9.83 5.93
C ARG A 145 2.47 -8.67 5.74
N ALA A 146 1.99 -7.49 5.39
CA ALA A 146 2.78 -6.26 5.29
C ALA A 146 3.03 -5.55 6.64
N GLY A 147 2.64 -6.14 7.78
CA GLY A 147 2.86 -5.58 9.12
C GLY A 147 1.68 -4.81 9.70
N TRP A 148 0.50 -4.90 9.07
CA TRP A 148 -0.69 -4.17 9.54
C TRP A 148 -1.47 -4.98 10.57
N GLN A 149 -2.07 -4.31 11.55
CA GLN A 149 -2.89 -4.91 12.58
C GLN A 149 -4.34 -4.44 12.48
N GLN A 150 -5.29 -5.29 12.86
CA GLN A 150 -6.69 -4.89 12.95
C GLN A 150 -6.91 -4.12 14.26
N VAL A 151 -7.48 -2.93 14.16
CA VAL A 151 -7.65 -2.00 15.29
C VAL A 151 -9.11 -1.66 15.59
N GLY A 152 -10.04 -2.27 14.85
CA GLY A 152 -11.46 -2.16 15.13
C GLY A 152 -12.32 -2.25 13.87
N TYR A 153 -13.51 -1.67 13.98
CA TYR A 153 -14.50 -1.58 12.92
C TYR A 153 -15.00 -0.14 12.80
N THR A 154 -15.33 0.29 11.60
CA THR A 154 -16.10 1.54 11.42
C THR A 154 -17.54 1.33 11.89
N ARG A 155 -18.29 2.43 12.08
CA ARG A 155 -19.72 2.38 12.40
C ARG A 155 -20.54 1.54 11.40
N ASN A 156 -20.09 1.48 10.15
CA ASN A 156 -20.75 0.73 9.07
C ASN A 156 -20.17 -0.69 8.90
N GLY A 157 -19.39 -1.19 9.87
CA GLY A 157 -18.87 -2.56 9.88
C GLY A 157 -17.65 -2.82 9.01
N LEU A 158 -17.00 -1.79 8.45
CA LEU A 158 -15.75 -1.99 7.71
C LEU A 158 -14.63 -2.36 8.68
N VAL A 159 -13.83 -3.37 8.34
CA VAL A 159 -12.64 -3.74 9.12
C VAL A 159 -11.60 -2.64 8.97
N VAL A 160 -11.04 -2.18 10.09
CA VAL A 160 -9.97 -1.17 10.08
C VAL A 160 -8.64 -1.83 10.34
N LEU A 161 -7.70 -1.66 9.41
CA LEU A 161 -6.32 -2.09 9.55
C LEU A 161 -5.41 -0.88 9.67
N GLN A 162 -4.43 -0.94 10.57
CA GLN A 162 -3.48 0.13 10.84
C GLN A 162 -2.06 -0.41 10.80
N GLN A 163 -1.13 0.40 10.30
CA GLN A 163 0.31 0.22 10.49
C GLN A 163 0.85 1.43 11.24
N ARG A 164 1.43 1.19 12.43
CA ARG A 164 1.98 2.24 13.30
C ARG A 164 3.35 2.68 12.78
N PRO A 165 3.84 3.88 13.12
CA PRO A 165 5.13 4.38 12.64
C PRO A 165 6.32 3.44 12.88
N CYS A 166 6.36 2.75 14.03
CA CYS A 166 7.40 1.78 14.37
C CYS A 166 7.38 0.52 13.48
N ASP A 167 6.25 0.20 12.87
CA ASP A 167 6.09 -0.95 11.97
C ASP A 167 6.28 -0.57 10.50
N MET A 168 6.50 0.71 10.18
CA MET A 168 6.66 1.17 8.80
C MET A 168 8.07 0.86 8.27
N PRO A 169 8.19 0.46 6.99
CA PRO A 169 9.48 0.27 6.37
C PRO A 169 10.25 1.60 6.25
N ALA A 170 11.57 1.51 6.15
CA ALA A 170 12.43 2.65 5.87
C ALA A 170 11.98 3.40 4.60
N PRO A 171 12.09 4.74 4.55
CA PRO A 171 11.64 5.53 3.40
C PRO A 171 12.52 5.29 2.17
N VAL A 172 11.90 4.94 1.05
CA VAL A 172 12.53 4.74 -0.26
C VAL A 172 11.66 5.43 -1.31
N PRO A 173 12.23 6.27 -2.20
CA PRO A 173 11.43 6.97 -3.20
C PRO A 173 10.83 5.99 -4.23
N ALA A 174 9.61 6.29 -4.67
CA ALA A 174 9.07 5.71 -5.89
C ALA A 174 9.81 6.22 -7.14
N CYS A 175 9.75 5.46 -8.23
CA CYS A 175 10.25 5.92 -9.52
C CYS A 175 9.51 7.19 -9.97
N GLY A 176 10.23 8.11 -10.61
CA GLY A 176 9.68 9.40 -11.07
C GLY A 176 9.46 10.44 -9.96
N VAL A 177 9.97 10.21 -8.75
CA VAL A 177 10.01 11.22 -7.68
C VAL A 177 11.28 12.04 -7.82
N GLN A 178 11.15 13.37 -7.80
CA GLN A 178 12.30 14.27 -7.73
C GLN A 178 12.95 14.20 -6.35
N LEU A 179 14.25 13.94 -6.32
CA LEU A 179 15.04 13.99 -5.09
C LEU A 179 15.22 15.45 -4.66
N PRO A 180 15.21 15.74 -3.35
CA PRO A 180 15.54 17.08 -2.87
C PRO A 180 16.97 17.44 -3.30
N LEU A 181 17.17 18.67 -3.76
CA LEU A 181 18.47 19.19 -4.20
C LEU A 181 19.48 19.31 -3.05
N LEU A 182 19.01 19.34 -1.80
CA LEU A 182 19.81 19.41 -0.58
C LEU A 182 19.42 18.26 0.37
N PRO A 183 20.37 17.67 1.11
CA PRO A 183 20.06 16.65 2.10
C PRO A 183 19.17 17.24 3.19
N ALA A 184 18.05 16.57 3.50
CA ALA A 184 17.21 16.94 4.63
C ALA A 184 17.98 16.65 5.93
N VAL A 185 18.13 17.66 6.79
CA VAL A 185 18.63 17.48 8.15
C VAL A 185 17.55 16.71 8.93
N GLN A 186 17.68 15.39 9.07
CA GLN A 186 16.72 14.57 9.80
C GLN A 186 17.16 14.41 11.26
N GLU A 187 16.50 15.12 12.17
CA GLU A 187 16.50 14.74 13.59
C GLU A 187 15.59 13.52 13.78
N MET A 188 16.19 12.35 13.96
CA MET A 188 15.45 11.13 14.33
C MET A 188 15.17 11.15 15.83
N LYS A 189 13.97 11.59 16.23
CA LYS A 189 13.36 11.20 17.52
C LYS A 189 12.15 10.32 17.25
N VAL A 190 12.40 9.02 17.06
CA VAL A 190 11.35 8.00 17.18
C VAL A 190 11.29 7.62 18.66
N ARG A 191 10.33 8.15 19.41
CA ARG A 191 9.97 7.60 20.72
C ARG A 191 8.78 6.67 20.52
N CYS A 192 8.96 5.43 20.95
CA CYS A 192 7.89 4.44 21.10
C CYS A 192 7.02 4.79 22.31
#